data_AF-A0A7J7H7V3-F1
#
_entry.id   AF-A0A7J7H7V3-F1
#
_cell.length_a   1.000
_cell.length_b   1.000
_cell.length_c   1.000
_cell.angle_alpha   90.00
_cell.angle_beta   90.00
_cell.angle_gamma   90.00
#
_symmetry.space_group_name_H-M   'P 1'
#
loop_
_entity.id
_entity.type
_entity.pdbx_description
1 polymer ?
#
loop_
_entity_poly.entity_id
_entity_poly.type
_entity_poly.pdbx_seq_one_letter_code
_entity_poly.pdbx_strand_id
1 'polypeptide(L)'
;MAKAVALLALCVLAFATIAQSHEEVFDVEGKVYCDTCRVMFPTRVTQYLEGAEVELRCRAIENGTVTYSVSGRSGAGGSYSLKVHGDHQDEICDVVVVSSPDPSCNEIVSEIDSTRLCLTHNSGIESAVRYANPIGFVKTEALTDCAEVLDELSFVPIELQH
;
A
#
# COMPACT_ATOMS: atom_id res chain seq x y z
N MET A 1 -12.75 6.46 57.95
CA MET A 1 -12.45 7.63 57.10
C MET A 1 -11.25 7.37 56.18
N ALA A 2 -10.02 7.16 56.70
CA ALA A 2 -8.82 6.97 55.87
C ALA A 2 -8.87 5.77 54.90
N LYS A 3 -9.44 4.62 55.30
CA LYS A 3 -9.56 3.42 54.44
C LYS A 3 -10.49 3.62 53.24
N ALA A 4 -11.58 4.37 53.42
CA ALA A 4 -12.54 4.67 52.34
C ALA A 4 -11.95 5.67 51.34
N VAL A 5 -11.16 6.65 51.81
CA VAL A 5 -10.44 7.61 50.96
C VAL A 5 -9.33 6.91 50.17
N ALA A 6 -8.62 5.95 50.78
CA ALA A 6 -7.59 5.16 50.09
C ALA A 6 -8.16 4.27 48.97
N LEU A 7 -9.33 3.64 49.20
CA LEU A 7 -10.05 2.86 48.19
C LEU A 7 -10.54 3.74 47.03
N LEU A 8 -11.08 4.92 47.32
CA LEU A 8 -11.53 5.86 46.29
C LEU A 8 -10.35 6.36 45.43
N ALA A 9 -9.21 6.68 46.05
CA ALA A 9 -8.01 7.13 45.35
C ALA A 9 -7.41 6.03 44.45
N LEU A 10 -7.44 4.77 44.89
CA LEU A 10 -6.98 3.63 44.08
C LEU A 10 -7.88 3.38 42.87
N CYS A 11 -9.20 3.54 43.01
CA CYS A 11 -10.13 3.48 41.88
C CYS A 11 -9.86 4.60 40.86
N VAL A 12 -9.66 5.84 41.31
CA VAL A 12 -9.39 6.98 40.40
C VAL A 12 -8.06 6.79 39.64
N LEU A 13 -7.03 6.23 40.27
CA LEU A 13 -5.77 5.88 39.60
C LEU A 13 -5.93 4.76 38.57
N ALA A 14 -6.78 3.77 38.83
CA ALA A 14 -7.08 2.69 37.88
C ALA A 14 -7.89 3.17 36.65
N PHE A 15 -8.67 4.25 36.78
CA PHE A 15 -9.36 4.88 35.65
C PHE A 15 -8.47 5.87 34.88
N ALA A 16 -7.45 6.44 35.53
CA ALA A 16 -6.52 7.37 34.89
C ALA A 16 -5.65 6.70 33.81
N THR A 17 -5.47 5.38 33.86
CA THR A 17 -4.72 4.62 32.84
C THR A 17 -5.52 4.29 31.58
N ILE A 18 -6.84 4.55 31.55
CA ILE A 18 -7.70 4.25 30.38
C ILE A 18 -7.71 5.42 29.38
N ALA A 19 -7.15 6.58 29.73
CA ALA A 19 -7.30 7.82 28.96
C ALA A 19 -6.23 8.06 27.88
N GLN A 20 -5.38 7.09 27.56
CA GLN A 20 -4.44 7.18 26.43
C GLN A 20 -4.75 6.10 25.38
N SER A 21 -5.95 6.13 24.80
CA SER A 21 -6.11 5.55 23.45
C SER A 21 -5.46 6.52 22.48
N HIS A 22 -4.14 6.41 22.30
CA HIS A 22 -3.52 7.04 21.14
C HIS A 22 -4.17 6.37 19.92
N GLU A 23 -4.83 7.16 19.08
CA GLU A 23 -5.39 6.63 17.85
C GLU A 23 -4.23 6.07 17.02
N GLU A 24 -4.23 4.75 16.81
CA GLU A 24 -3.23 4.08 16.00
C GLU A 24 -3.49 4.48 14.55
N VAL A 25 -2.54 5.18 13.95
CA VAL A 25 -2.65 5.68 12.57
C VAL A 25 -1.39 5.31 11.82
N PHE A 26 -1.56 4.66 10.67
CA PHE A 26 -0.49 4.41 9.72
C PHE A 26 -0.59 5.37 8.53
N ASP A 27 0.55 5.84 8.05
CA ASP A 27 0.67 6.55 6.77
C ASP A 27 1.23 5.56 5.74
N VAL A 28 0.38 5.10 4.82
CA VAL A 28 0.78 4.16 3.76
C VAL A 28 1.19 4.96 2.53
N GLU A 29 2.45 4.85 2.14
CA GLU A 29 3.03 5.60 1.02
C GLU A 29 3.49 4.66 -0.08
N GLY A 30 3.16 4.99 -1.33
CA GLY A 30 3.58 4.19 -2.47
C GLY A 30 3.50 4.97 -3.77
N LYS A 31 3.72 4.27 -4.88
CA LYS A 31 3.64 4.86 -6.23
C LYS A 31 2.79 4.01 -7.15
N VAL A 32 2.08 4.66 -8.06
CA VAL A 32 1.42 4.03 -9.19
C VAL A 32 2.24 4.28 -10.45
N TYR A 33 2.58 3.22 -11.16
CA TYR A 33 3.35 3.30 -12.40
C TYR A 33 2.62 2.66 -13.59
N CYS A 34 2.98 3.15 -14.77
CA CYS A 34 2.67 2.55 -16.05
C CYS A 34 3.86 1.68 -16.47
N ASP A 35 3.63 0.39 -16.61
CA ASP A 35 4.57 -0.54 -17.20
C ASP A 35 4.57 -0.37 -18.71
N THR A 36 5.44 0.53 -19.16
CA THR A 36 5.63 0.90 -20.56
C THR A 36 6.29 -0.18 -21.41
N CYS A 37 6.91 -1.19 -20.78
CA CYS A 37 7.60 -2.27 -21.47
C CYS A 37 6.92 -3.63 -21.31
N ARG A 38 5.80 -3.70 -20.59
CA ARG A 38 5.03 -4.92 -20.34
C ARG A 38 5.88 -6.02 -19.68
N VAL A 39 6.76 -5.64 -18.76
CA VAL A 39 7.68 -6.55 -18.04
C VAL A 39 7.37 -6.70 -16.55
N MET A 40 6.30 -6.07 -16.05
CA MET A 40 5.78 -6.21 -14.69
C MET A 40 6.74 -5.71 -13.59
N PHE A 41 7.70 -4.86 -13.93
CA PHE A 41 8.53 -4.14 -12.96
C PHE A 41 8.96 -2.77 -13.50
N PRO A 42 9.25 -1.78 -12.64
CA PRO A 42 9.71 -0.47 -13.09
C PRO A 42 11.07 -0.52 -13.82
N THR A 43 11.18 0.18 -14.94
CA THR A 43 12.41 0.36 -15.72
C THR A 43 12.75 1.85 -15.86
N ARG A 44 13.85 2.20 -16.53
CA ARG A 44 14.23 3.61 -16.77
C ARG A 44 13.23 4.40 -17.61
N VAL A 45 12.38 3.72 -18.39
CA VAL A 45 11.35 4.35 -19.25
C VAL A 45 9.94 4.30 -18.65
N THR A 46 9.81 3.78 -17.42
CA THR A 46 8.54 3.77 -16.68
C THR A 46 7.99 5.18 -16.52
N GLN A 47 6.69 5.32 -16.71
CA GLN A 47 5.96 6.56 -16.45
C GLN A 47 5.18 6.41 -15.16
N TYR A 48 5.25 7.40 -14.27
CA TYR A 48 4.44 7.42 -13.05
C TYR A 48 3.12 8.13 -13.29
N LEU A 49 2.03 7.54 -12.83
CA LEU A 49 0.67 7.96 -13.17
C LEU A 49 0.12 8.89 -12.10
N GLU A 50 0.03 10.19 -12.38
CA GLU A 50 -0.72 11.16 -11.56
C GLU A 50 -2.22 11.04 -11.83
N GLY A 51 -3.03 10.95 -10.77
CA GLY A 51 -4.49 10.85 -10.83
C GLY A 51 -5.05 9.43 -10.84
N ALA A 52 -4.19 8.40 -10.79
CA ALA A 52 -4.59 7.01 -10.67
C ALA A 52 -5.25 6.74 -9.32
N GLU A 53 -6.33 5.96 -9.34
CA GLU A 53 -7.08 5.61 -8.14
C GLU A 53 -6.52 4.33 -7.54
N VAL A 54 -6.35 4.35 -6.22
CA VAL A 54 -5.91 3.21 -5.41
C VAL A 54 -6.87 3.01 -4.24
N GLU A 55 -6.94 1.77 -3.76
CA GLU A 55 -7.70 1.42 -2.57
C GLU A 55 -6.85 0.53 -1.68
N LEU A 56 -6.74 0.89 -0.41
CA LEU A 56 -6.29 -0.04 0.62
C LEU A 56 -7.49 -0.83 1.11
N ARG A 57 -7.37 -2.15 1.12
CA ARG A 57 -8.42 -3.06 1.54
C ARG A 57 -7.87 -4.10 2.51
N CYS A 58 -8.38 -4.07 3.74
CA CYS A 58 -8.11 -5.09 4.74
C CYS A 58 -9.25 -6.10 4.79
N ARG A 59 -8.87 -7.37 4.91
CA ARG A 59 -9.80 -8.50 4.97
C ARG A 59 -9.48 -9.38 6.17
N ALA A 60 -10.49 -9.76 6.94
CA ALA A 60 -10.32 -10.69 8.05
C ALA A 60 -9.64 -11.99 7.58
N ILE A 61 -8.60 -12.43 8.29
CA ILE A 61 -7.88 -13.67 7.95
C ILE A 61 -8.82 -14.88 7.97
N GLU A 62 -9.77 -14.90 8.90
CA GLU A 62 -10.64 -16.05 9.16
C GLU A 62 -11.58 -16.39 7.99
N ASN A 63 -12.15 -15.38 7.34
CA ASN A 63 -13.23 -15.57 6.37
C ASN A 63 -13.13 -14.68 5.12
N GLY A 64 -12.10 -13.84 5.02
CA GLY A 64 -11.87 -12.96 3.87
C GLY A 64 -12.83 -11.77 3.75
N THR A 65 -13.70 -11.54 4.74
CA THR A 65 -14.62 -10.39 4.76
C THR A 65 -13.83 -9.10 4.84
N VAL A 66 -14.20 -8.13 4.02
CA VAL A 66 -13.62 -6.78 4.08
C VAL A 66 -14.07 -6.10 5.35
N THR A 67 -13.11 -5.70 6.16
CA THR A 67 -13.32 -5.08 7.47
C THR A 67 -12.97 -3.60 7.46
N TYR A 68 -12.04 -3.20 6.59
CA TYR A 68 -11.61 -1.82 6.43
C TYR A 68 -11.27 -1.53 4.96
N SER A 69 -11.61 -0.33 4.51
CA SER A 69 -11.10 0.19 3.26
C SER A 69 -10.95 1.71 3.28
N VAL A 70 -9.96 2.19 2.52
CA VAL A 70 -9.74 3.62 2.27
C VAL A 70 -9.20 3.80 0.85
N SER A 71 -9.79 4.75 0.11
CA SER A 71 -9.39 5.06 -1.25
C SER A 71 -8.58 6.36 -1.31
N GLY A 72 -7.75 6.49 -2.33
CA GLY A 72 -7.01 7.71 -2.62
C GLY A 72 -6.68 7.82 -4.10
N ARG A 73 -6.04 8.94 -4.46
CA ARG A 73 -5.46 9.14 -5.79
C ARG A 73 -3.99 9.46 -5.68
N SER A 74 -3.21 8.97 -6.64
CA SER A 74 -1.83 9.39 -6.80
C SER A 74 -1.76 10.87 -7.22
N GLY A 75 -0.81 11.60 -6.65
CA GLY A 75 -0.47 12.95 -7.05
C GLY A 75 0.70 12.99 -8.04
N ALA A 76 1.37 14.14 -8.08
CA ALA A 76 2.53 14.37 -8.94
C ALA A 76 3.61 13.29 -8.75
N GLY A 77 4.17 12.81 -9.86
CA GLY A 77 5.16 11.73 -9.85
C GLY A 77 4.59 10.36 -9.45
N GLY A 78 3.26 10.20 -9.50
CA GLY A 78 2.52 8.96 -9.23
C GLY A 78 2.50 8.54 -7.76
N SER A 79 2.93 9.38 -6.84
CA SER A 79 2.96 9.06 -5.41
C SER A 79 1.58 9.15 -4.77
N TYR A 80 1.22 8.22 -3.89
CA TYR A 80 0.03 8.30 -3.05
C TYR A 80 0.40 8.20 -1.57
N SER A 81 -0.46 8.73 -0.71
CA SER A 81 -0.40 8.57 0.75
C SER A 81 -1.82 8.31 1.27
N LEU A 82 -2.02 7.21 1.99
CA LEU A 82 -3.29 6.82 2.59
C LEU A 82 -3.17 6.82 4.10
N LYS A 83 -4.06 7.54 4.79
CA LYS A 83 -4.20 7.48 6.25
C LYS A 83 -5.06 6.29 6.63
N VAL A 84 -4.50 5.37 7.39
CA VAL A 84 -5.16 4.14 7.84
C VAL A 84 -5.30 4.18 9.35
N HIS A 85 -6.50 3.96 9.86
CA HIS A 85 -6.82 4.06 11.28
C HIS A 85 -7.06 2.67 11.88
N GLY A 86 -6.43 2.42 13.03
CA GLY A 86 -6.49 1.18 13.79
C GLY A 86 -5.29 0.26 13.54
N ASP A 87 -5.08 -0.66 14.47
CA ASP A 87 -4.23 -1.83 14.27
C ASP A 87 -5.02 -2.95 13.56
N HIS A 88 -4.41 -3.51 12.52
CA HIS A 88 -5.00 -4.50 11.62
C HIS A 88 -4.28 -5.86 11.74
N GLN A 89 -3.80 -6.25 12.93
CA GLN A 89 -3.05 -7.50 13.17
C GLN A 89 -3.78 -8.79 12.69
N ASP A 90 -5.12 -8.81 12.73
CA ASP A 90 -5.95 -9.98 12.44
C ASP A 90 -6.48 -9.95 10.99
N GLU A 91 -5.88 -9.11 10.15
CA GLU A 91 -6.34 -8.81 8.80
C GLU A 91 -5.21 -8.92 7.76
N ILE A 92 -5.61 -9.17 6.52
CA ILE A 92 -4.75 -9.11 5.35
C ILE A 92 -5.05 -7.80 4.63
N CYS A 93 -4.11 -6.86 4.69
CA CYS A 93 -4.22 -5.55 4.06
C CYS A 93 -3.36 -5.47 2.80
N ASP A 94 -4.01 -5.18 1.67
CA ASP A 94 -3.35 -4.92 0.40
C ASP A 94 -3.75 -3.52 -0.10
N VAL A 95 -2.82 -2.77 -0.70
CA VAL A 95 -3.17 -1.64 -1.57
C VAL A 95 -3.29 -2.18 -2.98
N VAL A 96 -4.39 -1.84 -3.66
CA VAL A 96 -4.70 -2.27 -5.02
C VAL A 96 -4.87 -1.05 -5.93
N VAL A 97 -4.53 -1.19 -7.21
CA VAL A 97 -4.94 -0.23 -8.24
C VAL A 97 -6.42 -0.40 -8.58
N VAL A 98 -7.12 0.71 -8.80
CA VAL A 98 -8.55 0.73 -9.11
C VAL A 98 -8.80 1.26 -10.53
N SER A 99 -8.20 2.40 -10.87
CA SER A 99 -8.36 3.00 -12.20
C SER A 99 -7.15 3.83 -12.61
N SER A 100 -6.86 3.82 -13.92
CA SER A 100 -5.80 4.60 -14.53
C SER A 100 -6.38 5.85 -15.21
N PRO A 101 -5.70 7.00 -15.12
CA PRO A 101 -6.07 8.21 -15.85
C PRO A 101 -5.61 8.16 -17.32
N ASP A 102 -4.68 7.27 -17.66
CA ASP A 102 -4.18 7.07 -19.02
C ASP A 102 -4.93 5.91 -19.71
N PRO A 103 -5.75 6.16 -20.74
CA PRO A 103 -6.48 5.11 -21.45
C PRO A 103 -5.57 4.14 -22.21
N SER A 104 -4.31 4.51 -22.48
CA SER A 104 -3.31 3.63 -23.10
C SER A 104 -2.53 2.78 -22.09
N CYS A 105 -2.76 2.98 -20.78
CA CYS A 105 -2.08 2.26 -19.71
C CYS A 105 -3.03 1.96 -18.55
N ASN A 106 -3.98 1.05 -18.80
CA ASN A 106 -5.07 0.73 -17.89
C ASN A 106 -5.30 -0.79 -17.73
N GLU A 107 -4.46 -1.63 -18.32
CA GLU A 107 -4.55 -3.08 -18.17
C GLU A 107 -4.10 -3.47 -16.76
N ILE A 108 -4.98 -4.17 -16.02
CA ILE A 108 -4.69 -4.66 -14.67
C ILE A 108 -4.25 -6.12 -14.77
N VAL A 109 -3.09 -6.44 -14.19
CA VAL A 109 -2.55 -7.80 -14.10
C VAL A 109 -2.14 -8.10 -12.65
N SER A 110 -2.40 -9.33 -12.21
CA SER A 110 -2.24 -9.75 -10.80
C SER A 110 -0.83 -9.64 -10.23
N GLU A 111 0.17 -9.57 -11.09
CA GLU A 111 1.58 -9.53 -10.74
C GLU A 111 1.99 -8.16 -10.18
N ILE A 112 1.27 -7.09 -10.56
CA ILE A 112 1.62 -5.70 -10.20
C ILE A 112 0.41 -4.87 -9.75
N ASP A 113 -0.79 -5.44 -9.73
CA ASP A 113 -2.00 -4.70 -9.36
C ASP A 113 -2.08 -4.35 -7.87
N SER A 114 -1.26 -5.00 -7.04
CA SER A 114 -1.40 -4.93 -5.60
C SER A 114 -0.11 -5.16 -4.83
N THR A 115 -0.08 -4.65 -3.59
CA THR A 115 1.03 -4.86 -2.66
C THR A 115 0.52 -5.02 -1.23
N ARG A 116 1.09 -5.99 -0.51
CA ARG A 116 0.71 -6.32 0.86
C ARG A 116 1.49 -5.48 1.87
N LEU A 117 0.80 -5.05 2.92
CA LEU A 117 1.38 -4.24 4.00
C LEU A 117 1.15 -4.89 5.36
N CYS A 118 2.09 -4.67 6.28
CA CYS A 118 1.95 -5.02 7.68
C CYS A 118 1.45 -3.80 8.46
N LEU A 119 0.16 -3.76 8.77
CA LEU A 119 -0.50 -2.62 9.43
C LEU A 119 -0.78 -2.94 10.90
N THR A 120 0.27 -3.35 11.62
CA THR A 120 0.24 -3.56 13.06
C THR A 120 1.49 -3.01 13.74
N HIS A 121 1.34 -2.52 14.96
CA HIS A 121 2.45 -2.14 15.82
C HIS A 121 3.18 -3.37 16.41
N ASN A 122 2.56 -4.55 16.38
CA ASN A 122 3.18 -5.83 16.76
C ASN A 122 4.05 -6.43 15.64
N SER A 123 4.80 -5.58 14.94
CA SER A 123 5.64 -5.94 13.78
C SER A 123 7.13 -5.68 14.01
N GLY A 124 7.49 -5.04 15.12
CA GLY A 124 8.86 -4.57 15.38
C GLY A 124 9.26 -3.36 14.53
N ILE A 125 8.34 -2.79 13.74
CA ILE A 125 8.56 -1.57 12.95
C ILE A 125 8.14 -0.36 13.80
N GLU A 126 9.11 0.46 14.19
CA GLU A 126 8.89 1.64 15.05
C GLU A 126 8.09 2.75 14.34
N SER A 127 8.39 3.00 13.06
CA SER A 127 7.70 4.05 12.27
C SER A 127 6.22 3.70 12.10
N ALA A 128 5.35 4.71 11.99
CA ALA A 128 3.96 4.56 11.54
C ALA A 128 3.84 4.64 10.00
N VAL A 129 4.91 5.00 9.30
CA VAL A 129 4.94 5.03 7.84
C VAL A 129 5.16 3.62 7.30
N ARG A 130 4.41 3.26 6.26
CA ARG A 130 4.48 1.96 5.59
C ARG A 130 4.69 2.19 4.10
N TYR A 131 5.90 1.89 3.63
CA TYR A 131 6.25 2.02 2.22
C TYR A 131 5.78 0.79 1.46
N ALA A 132 4.88 1.00 0.51
CA ALA A 132 4.34 0.00 -0.39
C ALA A 132 5.27 -0.16 -1.61
N ASN A 133 5.41 -1.38 -2.10
CA ASN A 133 6.05 -1.57 -3.41
C ASN A 133 5.21 -0.85 -4.48
N PRO A 134 5.85 -0.33 -5.56
CA PRO A 134 5.11 0.25 -6.66
C PRO A 134 4.11 -0.76 -7.23
N ILE A 135 2.88 -0.30 -7.45
CA ILE A 135 1.81 -1.04 -8.12
C ILE A 135 1.48 -0.34 -9.43
N GLY A 136 0.85 -1.00 -10.38
CA GLY A 136 0.73 -0.40 -11.69
C GLY A 136 -0.27 -1.02 -12.65
N PHE A 137 -0.29 -0.39 -13.82
CA PHE A 137 -1.04 -0.83 -14.99
C PHE A 137 -0.07 -1.15 -16.11
N VAL A 138 -0.48 -2.04 -17.00
CA VAL A 138 0.29 -2.39 -18.18
C VAL A 138 -0.14 -1.52 -19.36
N LYS A 139 0.84 -1.02 -20.12
CA LYS A 139 0.59 -0.23 -21.34
C LYS A 139 0.10 -1.14 -22.46
N THR A 140 -0.91 -0.73 -23.22
CA THR A 140 -1.48 -1.53 -24.32
C THR A 140 -0.42 -1.98 -25.32
N GLU A 141 0.50 -1.09 -25.69
CA GLU A 141 1.63 -1.39 -26.56
C GLU A 141 2.95 -0.99 -25.88
N ALA A 142 3.96 -1.85 -25.98
CA ALA A 142 5.29 -1.56 -25.47
C ALA A 142 5.93 -0.39 -26.25
N LEU A 143 6.73 0.43 -25.57
CA LEU A 143 7.52 1.47 -26.24
C LEU A 143 8.59 0.85 -27.15
N THR A 144 8.98 1.58 -28.20
CA THR A 144 9.99 1.13 -29.18
C THR A 144 11.34 0.83 -28.56
N ASP A 145 11.69 1.56 -27.50
CA ASP A 145 13.03 1.51 -26.89
C ASP A 145 13.14 0.40 -25.83
N CYS A 146 12.07 -0.37 -25.60
CA CYS A 146 12.04 -1.41 -24.57
C CYS A 146 13.07 -2.52 -24.83
N ALA A 147 13.39 -2.85 -26.07
CA ALA A 147 14.42 -3.84 -26.37
C ALA A 147 15.79 -3.41 -25.84
N GLU A 148 16.17 -2.14 -26.02
CA GLU A 148 17.42 -1.58 -25.50
C GLU A 148 17.40 -1.53 -23.96
N VAL A 149 16.29 -1.09 -23.37
CA VAL A 149 16.13 -1.04 -21.90
C VAL A 149 16.28 -2.42 -21.26
N LEU A 150 15.76 -3.47 -21.90
CA LEU A 150 15.85 -4.83 -21.37
C LEU A 150 17.24 -5.45 -21.57
N ASP A 151 17.92 -5.13 -22.67
CA ASP A 151 19.32 -5.52 -22.89
C ASP A 151 20.25 -4.92 -21.83
N GLU A 152 20.07 -3.63 -21.49
CA GLU A 152 20.80 -2.95 -20.39
C GLU A 152 20.64 -3.68 -19.04
N LEU A 153 19.48 -4.31 -18.83
CA LEU A 153 19.16 -5.07 -17.62
C LEU A 153 19.60 -6.54 -17.70
N SER A 154 20.22 -6.97 -18.81
CA SER A 154 20.51 -8.38 -19.11
C SER A 154 19.25 -9.27 -19.08
N PHE A 155 18.09 -8.67 -19.36
CA PHE A 155 16.79 -9.32 -19.39
C PHE A 155 16.39 -9.62 -20.83
N VAL A 156 17.12 -10.52 -21.49
CA VAL A 156 16.88 -10.86 -22.90
C VAL A 156 15.56 -11.63 -23.02
N PRO A 157 14.57 -11.13 -23.79
CA PRO A 157 13.34 -11.88 -24.05
C PRO A 157 13.65 -13.27 -24.61
N ILE A 158 12.98 -14.30 -24.09
CA ILE A 158 13.22 -15.71 -24.47
C ILE A 158 13.15 -15.91 -26.01
N GLU A 159 12.33 -15.12 -26.68
CA GLU A 159 12.12 -15.14 -28.13
C GLU A 159 13.34 -14.69 -28.96
N LEU A 160 14.32 -14.02 -28.33
CA LEU A 160 15.54 -13.54 -28.97
C LEU A 160 16.79 -14.36 -28.60
N GLN A 161 16.62 -15.45 -27.85
CA GLN A 161 17.74 -16.31 -27.43
C GLN A 161 18.15 -17.40 -28.46
N HIS A 162 17.61 -17.35 -29.69
CA HIS A 162 17.93 -18.31 -30.76
C HIS A 162 18.19 -17.63 -32.11
#